data_AF-A0A1H7HFI5-F1
#
_entry.id   AF-A0A1H7HFI5-F1
#
_cell.length_a   1.000
_cell.length_b   1.000
_cell.length_c   1.000
_cell.angle_alpha   90.00
_cell.angle_beta   90.00
_cell.angle_gamma   90.00
#
_symmetry.space_group_name_H-M   'P 1'
#
loop_
_entity.id
_entity.type
_entity.pdbx_description
1 polymer ?
#
loop_
_entity_poly.entity_id
_entity_poly.type
_entity_poly.pdbx_seq_one_letter_code
_entity_poly.pdbx_strand_id
1 'polypeptide(L)' 'MEQIQAPMGEEIEVRQVMHESGMPLLRVLIRDGGRYTYLDLDPATASRWGGLMQVWARETVERLEAEQGRE' A
#
# COMPACT_ATOMS: atom_id res chain seq x y z
N MET A 1 -2.46 -7.32 -13.52
CA MET A 1 -2.04 -7.35 -12.10
C MET A 1 -1.00 -6.27 -11.96
N GLU A 2 -1.21 -5.32 -11.07
CA GLU A 2 -0.28 -4.21 -10.86
C GLU A 2 0.71 -4.62 -9.75
N GLN A 3 2.00 -4.45 -10.02
CA GLN A 3 3.09 -4.73 -9.09
C GLN A 3 3.81 -3.43 -8.80
N ILE A 4 4.05 -3.17 -7.51
CA ILE A 4 4.73 -1.97 -7.03
C ILE A 4 6.05 -2.41 -6.40
N GLN A 5 7.16 -1.88 -6.91
CA GLN A 5 8.48 -2.09 -6.33
C GLN A 5 8.72 -1.07 -5.22
N ALA A 6 8.94 -1.55 -4.00
CA ALA A 6 9.24 -0.71 -2.85
C ALA A 6 10.74 -0.32 -2.84
N PRO A 7 11.12 0.79 -2.17
CA PRO A 7 12.48 1.30 -2.19
C PRO A 7 13.55 0.35 -1.63
N MET A 8 13.19 -0.61 -0.77
CA MET A 8 14.13 -1.55 -0.16
C MET A 8 14.14 -2.93 -0.86
N GLY A 9 13.50 -3.03 -2.03
CA GLY A 9 13.50 -4.23 -2.88
C GLY A 9 12.32 -5.16 -2.67
N GLU A 10 11.34 -4.81 -1.82
CA GLU A 10 10.10 -5.57 -1.68
C GLU A 10 9.19 -5.38 -2.89
N GLU A 11 8.50 -6.45 -3.26
CA GLU A 11 7.46 -6.41 -4.30
C GLU A 11 6.08 -6.46 -3.65
N ILE A 12 5.25 -5.47 -3.95
CA ILE A 12 3.86 -5.39 -3.48
C ILE A 12 2.94 -5.69 -4.66
N GLU A 13 2.08 -6.69 -4.50
CA GLU A 13 1.04 -7.04 -5.46
C GLU A 13 -0.34 -6.87 -4.81
N VAL A 14 -1.29 -6.31 -5.54
CA VAL A 14 -2.67 -6.13 -5.08
C VAL A 14 -3.63 -6.87 -6.01
N ARG A 15 -4.53 -7.66 -5.44
CA ARG A 15 -5.55 -8.40 -6.19
C ARG A 15 -6.85 -8.53 -5.40
N GLN A 16 -7.99 -8.58 -6.10
CA GLN A 16 -9.26 -8.94 -5.46
C GLN A 16 -9.31 -10.46 -5.27
N VAL A 17 -9.79 -10.90 -4.11
CA VAL A 17 -10.12 -12.30 -3.80
C VAL A 17 -11.55 -12.37 -3.26
N MET A 18 -12.17 -13.54 -3.36
CA MET A 18 -13.48 -13.78 -2.76
C MET A 18 -13.30 -14.57 -1.47
N HIS A 19 -13.79 -14.03 -0.36
CA HIS A 19 -13.90 -14.76 0.90
C HIS A 19 -14.99 -15.84 0.78
N GLU A 20 -14.91 -16.88 1.61
CA GLU A 20 -15.88 -17.99 1.61
C GLU A 20 -17.32 -17.52 1.87
N SER A 21 -17.49 -16.40 2.57
CA SER A 21 -18.80 -15.77 2.80
C SER A 21 -19.38 -15.04 1.58
N GLY A 22 -18.64 -14.96 0.47
CA GLY A 22 -19.02 -14.19 -0.73
C GLY A 22 -18.65 -12.70 -0.65
N MET A 23 -17.99 -12.25 0.42
CA MET A 23 -17.49 -10.87 0.53
C MET A 23 -16.23 -10.68 -0.34
N PRO A 24 -16.16 -9.65 -1.20
CA PRO A 24 -14.92 -9.31 -1.90
C PRO A 24 -13.91 -8.71 -0.91
N LEU A 25 -12.68 -9.21 -0.97
CA LEU A 25 -11.55 -8.68 -0.19
C LEU A 25 -10.45 -8.22 -1.14
N LEU A 26 -9.68 -7.23 -0.69
CA LEU A 26 -8.45 -6.80 -1.32
C LEU A 26 -7.28 -7.53 -0.68
N ARG A 27 -6.64 -8.43 -1.41
CA ARG A 27 -5.42 -9.10 -0.98
C ARG A 27 -4.21 -8.28 -1.40
N VAL A 28 -3.41 -7.91 -0.41
CA VAL A 28 -2.06 -7.37 -0.57
C VAL A 28 -1.07 -8.49 -0.32
N LEU A 29 -0.22 -8.75 -1.30
CA LEU A 29 0.90 -9.67 -1.17
C LEU A 29 2.19 -8.86 -1.15
N ILE A 30 2.98 -9.01 -0.10
CA ILE A 30 4.31 -8.43 0.02
C ILE A 30 5.33 -9.57 -0.09
N ARG A 31 6.26 -9.46 -1.03
CA ARG A 31 7.40 -10.37 -1.22
C ARG A 31 8.67 -9.65 -0.79
N ASP A 32 9.35 -10.21 0.19
CA ASP A 32 10.66 -9.75 0.66
C ASP A 32 11.63 -10.93 0.56
N GLY A 33 12.34 -10.99 -0.57
CA GLY A 33 13.18 -12.13 -0.93
C GLY A 33 12.39 -13.45 -0.93
N GLY A 34 12.68 -14.33 0.03
CA GLY A 34 11.99 -15.62 0.19
C GLY A 34 10.76 -15.59 1.12
N ARG A 35 10.43 -14.45 1.73
CA ARG A 35 9.31 -14.29 2.65
C ARG A 35 8.09 -13.73 1.92
N TYR A 36 6.93 -14.28 2.26
CA TYR A 36 5.64 -13.89 1.69
C TYR A 36 4.68 -13.53 2.81
N THR A 37 4.11 -12.33 2.74
CA THR A 37 3.08 -11.86 3.66
C THR A 37 1.82 -11.54 2.88
N TYR A 38 0.70 -12.14 3.30
CA TYR A 38 -0.63 -11.83 2.78
C TYR A 38 -1.43 -11.04 3.79
N LEU A 39 -2.08 -9.99 3.33
CA LEU A 39 -3.04 -9.20 4.10
C LEU A 39 -4.32 -9.05 3.28
N ASP A 40 -5.42 -9.55 3.79
CA ASP A 40 -6.74 -9.39 3.17
C ASP A 40 -7.49 -8.27 3.89
N LEU A 41 -7.95 -7.29 3.12
CA LEU A 41 -8.66 -6.11 3.62
C LEU A 41 -10.09 -6.10 3.09
N ASP A 42 -11.05 -5.86 3.97
CA ASP A 42 -12.40 -5.49 3.53
C ASP A 42 -12.40 -4.09 2.88
N PRO A 43 -13.46 -3.72 2.15
CA PRO A 43 -13.53 -2.42 1.45
C PRO A 43 -13.35 -1.20 2.36
N ALA A 44 -13.90 -1.22 3.58
CA ALA A 44 -13.81 -0.08 4.50
C ALA A 44 -12.38 0.07 5.05
N THR A 45 -11.75 -1.04 5.42
CA THR A 45 -10.36 -1.07 5.88
C THR A 45 -9.40 -0.66 4.76
N ALA A 46 -9.60 -1.15 3.54
CA ALA A 46 -8.80 -0.77 2.37
C ALA A 46 -8.91 0.73 2.06
N SER A 47 -10.13 1.29 2.09
CA SER A 47 -10.35 2.73 1.86
C SER A 47 -9.63 3.58 2.90
N ARG A 48 -9.72 3.21 4.18
CA ARG A 48 -9.06 3.94 5.25
C ARG A 48 -7.54 3.89 5.12
N TRP A 49 -6.98 2.71 4.84
CA TRP A 49 -5.53 2.53 4.70
C TRP A 49 -4.96 3.30 3.51
N GLY A 50 -5.60 3.23 2.34
CA GLY A 50 -5.21 4.00 1.17
C GLY A 50 -5.28 5.51 1.40
N GLY A 51 -6.29 5.98 2.13
CA GLY A 51 -6.39 7.39 2.53
C GLY A 51 -5.21 7.86 3.39
N LEU A 52 -4.78 7.05 4.35
CA LEU A 52 -3.61 7.37 5.20
C LEU A 52 -2.32 7.46 4.39
N MET A 53 -2.12 6.56 3.40
CA MET A 53 -0.96 6.61 2.51
C MET A 53 -0.91 7.92 1.70
N GLN A 54 -2.06 8.34 1.15
CA GLN A 54 -2.15 9.57 0.37
C GLN A 54 -1.88 10.82 1.21
N VAL A 55 -2.39 10.86 2.45
CA VAL A 55 -2.13 11.94 3.39
C VAL A 55 -0.64 12.04 3.68
N TRP A 56 -0.01 10.93 4.07
CA TRP A 56 1.42 10.90 4.38
C TRP A 56 2.30 11.33 3.20
N ALA A 57 1.99 10.85 1.98
CA ALA A 57 2.74 11.19 0.78
C ALA A 57 2.70 12.69 0.50
N ARG A 58 1.50 13.29 0.57
CA ARG A 58 1.33 14.74 0.37
C ARG A 58 2.11 15.55 1.42
N GLU A 59 1.90 15.26 2.71
CA GLU A 59 2.57 15.99 3.80
C GLU A 59 4.10 15.86 3.75
N THR A 60 4.61 14.72 3.27
CA THR A 60 6.05 14.49 3.15
C THR A 60 6.65 15.27 1.99
N VAL A 61 6.00 15.32 0.83
CA VAL A 61 6.46 16.13 -0.32
C VAL A 61 6.46 17.62 0.06
N GLU A 62 5.37 18.12 0.64
CA GLU A 62 5.27 19.53 1.06
C GLU A 62 6.38 19.91 2.06
N ARG A 63 6.68 19.02 3.02
CA ARG A 63 7.76 19.24 3.99
C ARG A 63 9.13 19.31 3.32
N LEU A 64 9.43 18.36 2.42
CA LEU A 64 10.72 18.30 1.72
C LEU A 64 10.94 19.52 0.81
N GLU A 65 9.91 19.99 0.11
CA GLU A 65 9.97 21.21 -0.71
C GLU A 65 10.22 22.45 0.14
N ALA A 66 9.56 22.55 1.30
CA ALA A 66 9.75 23.66 2.22
C ALA A 66 11.16 23.66 2.86
N GLU A 67 11.81 22.51 3.01
CA GLU A 67 13.19 22.40 3.48
C GLU A 67 14.19 22.80 2.38
N GLN A 68 13.98 22.35 1.14
CA GLN A 68 14.83 22.68 0.00
C GLN A 68 14.78 24.17 -0.40
N GLY A 69 13.63 24.83 -0.22
CA GLY A 69 13.50 26.27 -0.48
C GLY A 69 14.08 27.19 0.60
N ARG A 70 14.62 26.63 1.69
CA ARG A 70 15.28 27.38 2.78
C ARG A 70 16.82 27.38 2.68
N GLU A 71 17.38 26.59 1.76
CA GLU A 71 18.81 26.52 1.42
C GLU A 71 19.13 27.44 0.22
#